data_AF-A0A7W5H646-F1
#
_entry.id   AF-A0A7W5H646-F1
#
_cell.length_a   1.000
_cell.length_b   1.000
_cell.length_c   1.000
_cell.angle_alpha   90.00
_cell.angle_beta   90.00
_cell.angle_gamma   90.00
#
_symmetry.space_group_name_H-M   'P 1'
#
loop_
_entity.id
_entity.type
_entity.pdbx_description
1 polymer ?
#
loop_
_entity_poly.entity_id
_entity_poly.type
_entity_poly.pdbx_seq_one_letter_code
_entity_poly.pdbx_strand_id
1 'polypeptide(L)'
;MAAHVQTLNLKPDAAWSKDLATRDRWIWDLASSDLILQHIQPLLGEHIVLWGSSVVTRKPGQAHPWHSDIEVWDANETDAISVWIGLEATSRSSSLSFVDGSHRVGVSVQEAASGLARDSRTSDAILQLARSRCGGEAALSTPDAWDGAMLMFAGGTWHGSLNTRSDGTRVALLLQFARAKFRIRQPDWSQLDWPFRFNDNVPPPVLCISGDSEIALQAGNRVVSPPPASPPSMWDPSISLSHLPPQVHSWDPPLAVAPGGGWQPTLNFEGHTQILRKISAHASTLTPGEFPHDLQRHSDEELLLVLAGEAELHYATDPDDPSPQAIRVAAGNFAYYPSYTCHTISCPADATEPAQYMMLRWNARPAWGPKTTATLIRQRPWSLHDLFPATGRGFASQLIEEGPTTCLPHLHLHASTVECGSGYPAHEDEYDVGIVLLEGTIETLGKHVHAPAILFHPAGTAHGLKAVSESPARYLVAEFHHPPDPELPPPHDSRPCFRSPRHGIWNRTRPSRDRLSASLRSWWQQLWLNR
;
A
#
# COMPACT_ATOMS: atom_id res chain seq x y z
N MET A 1 5.64 -6.61 -0.14
CA MET A 1 6.73 -6.03 0.69
C MET A 1 8.10 -6.50 0.26
N ALA A 2 8.45 -7.80 0.33
CA ALA A 2 9.78 -8.28 -0.13
C ALA A 2 10.10 -7.85 -1.58
N ALA A 3 9.16 -8.07 -2.51
CA ALA A 3 9.29 -7.64 -3.90
C ALA A 3 9.50 -6.11 -4.05
N HIS A 4 8.79 -5.29 -3.28
CA HIS A 4 8.98 -3.83 -3.27
C HIS A 4 10.40 -3.46 -2.84
N VAL A 5 10.85 -4.01 -1.72
CA VAL A 5 12.17 -3.73 -1.16
C VAL A 5 13.30 -4.07 -2.13
N GLN A 6 13.15 -5.13 -2.94
CA GLN A 6 14.10 -5.50 -3.97
C GLN A 6 14.19 -4.47 -5.11
N THR A 7 13.15 -3.67 -5.35
CA THR A 7 13.17 -2.57 -6.33
C THR A 7 13.79 -1.28 -5.79
N LEU A 8 14.03 -1.19 -4.48
CA LEU A 8 14.57 0.04 -3.89
C LEU A 8 16.04 0.22 -4.27
N ASN A 9 16.35 1.39 -4.84
CA ASN A 9 17.73 1.77 -5.10
C ASN A 9 18.44 2.12 -3.78
N LEU A 10 19.16 1.14 -3.24
CA LEU A 10 20.04 1.30 -2.09
C LEU A 10 21.26 2.12 -2.51
N LYS A 11 21.45 3.28 -1.88
CA LYS A 11 22.60 4.15 -2.13
C LYS A 11 23.64 3.93 -1.03
N PRO A 12 24.63 3.04 -1.22
CA PRO A 12 25.64 2.76 -0.19
C PRO A 12 26.44 4.01 0.19
N ASP A 13 26.57 4.97 -0.73
CA ASP A 13 27.30 6.24 -0.53
C ASP A 13 26.39 7.41 -0.10
N ALA A 14 25.12 7.15 0.27
CA ALA A 14 24.27 8.20 0.80
C ALA A 14 24.87 8.77 2.10
N ALA A 15 24.88 10.09 2.24
CA ALA A 15 25.32 10.76 3.48
C ALA A 15 24.58 10.21 4.72
N TRP A 16 23.31 9.84 4.54
CA TRP A 16 22.50 9.09 5.49
C TRP A 16 22.02 7.78 4.85
N SER A 17 22.55 6.64 5.29
CA SER A 17 22.22 5.32 4.72
C SER A 17 20.86 4.76 5.18
N LYS A 18 20.22 5.39 6.17
CA LYS A 18 18.94 4.97 6.77
C LYS A 18 17.77 5.87 6.32
N ASP A 19 17.79 6.33 5.08
CA ASP A 19 16.88 7.38 4.56
C ASP A 19 15.69 6.86 3.74
N LEU A 20 15.44 5.55 3.65
CA LEU A 20 14.49 4.97 2.69
C LEU A 20 13.10 5.60 2.73
N ALA A 21 12.52 5.81 3.91
CA ALA A 21 11.21 6.42 4.10
C ALA A 21 11.13 7.87 3.63
N THR A 22 12.26 8.58 3.49
CA THR A 22 12.29 9.94 2.95
C THR A 22 12.18 9.96 1.43
N ARG A 23 12.39 8.81 0.78
CA ARG A 23 12.43 8.65 -0.68
C ARG A 23 11.34 7.70 -1.20
N ASP A 24 10.80 6.86 -0.34
CA ASP A 24 9.84 5.82 -0.72
C ASP A 24 8.53 5.95 0.06
N ARG A 25 7.44 6.20 -0.69
CA ARG A 25 6.12 6.46 -0.13
C ARG A 25 5.56 5.26 0.64
N TRP A 26 5.79 4.05 0.14
CA TRP A 26 5.27 2.82 0.74
C TRP A 26 5.92 2.53 2.10
N ILE A 27 7.24 2.73 2.22
CA ILE A 27 7.96 2.59 3.49
C ILE A 27 7.48 3.64 4.50
N TRP A 28 7.24 4.88 4.04
CA TRP A 28 6.62 5.91 4.87
C TRP A 28 5.23 5.49 5.37
N ASP A 29 4.33 5.05 4.49
CA ASP A 29 2.98 4.61 4.85
C ASP A 29 2.97 3.46 5.87
N LEU A 30 3.94 2.55 5.77
CA LEU A 30 4.08 1.46 6.74
C LEU A 30 4.52 2.01 8.09
N ALA A 31 5.56 2.85 8.11
CA ALA A 31 6.10 3.44 9.33
C ALA A 31 5.09 4.33 10.07
N SER A 32 4.18 4.97 9.34
CA SER A 32 3.09 5.81 9.87
C SER A 32 1.76 5.08 10.04
N SER A 33 1.73 3.77 9.83
CA SER A 33 0.50 2.98 9.98
C SER A 33 0.08 2.82 11.45
N ASP A 34 -1.23 2.76 11.68
CA ASP A 34 -1.80 2.47 13.01
C ASP A 34 -1.30 1.12 13.56
N LEU A 35 -0.98 0.16 12.67
CA LEU A 35 -0.42 -1.14 13.02
C LEU A 35 0.89 -1.00 13.81
N ILE A 36 1.75 -0.05 13.45
CA ILE A 36 3.00 0.23 14.17
C ILE A 36 2.75 1.23 15.30
N LEU A 37 2.01 2.31 15.01
CA LEU A 37 1.81 3.41 15.94
C LEU A 37 1.16 3.01 17.25
N GLN A 38 0.18 2.10 17.22
CA GLN A 38 -0.47 1.60 18.43
C GLN A 38 0.50 0.93 19.42
N HIS A 39 1.64 0.42 18.94
CA HIS A 39 2.66 -0.23 19.76
C HIS A 39 3.77 0.71 20.20
N ILE A 40 4.14 1.71 19.38
CA ILE A 40 5.24 2.64 19.71
C ILE A 40 4.78 3.88 20.49
N GLN A 41 3.55 4.37 20.28
CA GLN A 41 3.04 5.56 20.99
C GLN A 41 2.99 5.38 22.51
N PRO A 42 2.58 4.22 23.07
CA PRO A 42 2.63 4.02 24.52
C PRO A 42 4.05 4.11 25.11
N LEU A 43 5.10 3.91 24.30
CA LEU A 43 6.49 3.92 24.72
C LEU A 43 7.15 5.30 24.54
N LEU A 44 6.88 5.97 23.41
CA LEU A 44 7.52 7.24 23.03
C LEU A 44 6.67 8.49 23.36
N GLY A 45 5.36 8.31 23.56
CA GLY A 45 4.38 9.39 23.69
C GLY A 45 3.84 9.87 22.34
N GLU A 46 3.19 11.04 22.34
CA GLU A 46 2.41 11.53 21.19
C GLU A 46 3.26 12.13 20.06
N HIS A 47 4.47 12.60 20.38
CA HIS A 47 5.35 13.30 19.44
C HIS A 47 6.51 12.40 19.03
N ILE A 48 6.43 11.84 17.83
CA ILE A 48 7.32 10.78 17.34
C ILE A 48 7.91 11.18 16.00
N VAL A 49 9.22 10.97 15.88
CA VAL A 49 9.94 11.05 14.62
C VAL A 49 10.45 9.67 14.19
N LEU A 50 10.42 9.40 12.88
CA LEU A 50 11.18 8.33 12.24
C LEU A 50 12.49 8.91 11.75
N TRP A 51 13.60 8.40 12.26
CA TRP A 51 14.94 8.88 11.93
C TRP A 51 15.75 7.89 11.10
N GLY A 52 15.34 6.62 11.12
CA GLY A 52 16.01 5.55 10.37
C GLY A 52 15.04 4.62 9.68
N SER A 53 15.34 4.27 8.45
CA SER A 53 14.64 3.25 7.66
C SER A 53 15.63 2.60 6.70
N SER A 54 15.87 1.31 6.86
CA SER A 54 16.89 0.58 6.08
C SER A 54 16.51 -0.89 5.87
N VAL A 55 17.07 -1.48 4.82
CA VAL A 55 16.91 -2.89 4.50
C VAL A 55 18.17 -3.64 4.93
N VAL A 56 18.00 -4.71 5.70
CA VAL A 56 19.11 -5.50 6.26
C VAL A 56 19.08 -6.91 5.67
N THR A 57 20.09 -7.20 4.87
CA THR A 57 20.21 -8.46 4.12
C THR A 57 21.34 -9.34 4.65
N ARG A 58 21.09 -10.62 4.95
CA ARG A 58 22.12 -11.57 5.45
C ARG A 58 22.06 -12.90 4.71
N LYS A 59 23.11 -13.23 3.97
CA LYS A 59 23.28 -14.57 3.37
C LYS A 59 23.53 -15.63 4.46
N PRO A 60 23.28 -16.92 4.17
CA PRO A 60 23.71 -18.02 5.04
C PRO A 60 25.16 -17.85 5.52
N GLY A 61 25.40 -18.06 6.81
CA GLY A 61 26.70 -17.91 7.47
C GLY A 61 27.12 -16.47 7.79
N GLN A 62 26.40 -15.45 7.32
CA GLN A 62 26.75 -14.05 7.61
C GLN A 62 26.19 -13.58 8.95
N ALA A 63 27.05 -12.93 9.73
CA ALA A 63 26.67 -12.26 10.97
C ALA A 63 26.37 -10.77 10.74
N HIS A 64 25.43 -10.22 11.50
CA HIS A 64 25.50 -8.83 11.92
C HIS A 64 26.21 -8.79 13.27
N PRO A 65 27.40 -8.16 13.36
CA PRO A 65 28.15 -8.11 14.61
C PRO A 65 27.32 -7.55 15.75
N TRP A 66 27.59 -8.03 16.96
CA TRP A 66 26.97 -7.48 18.17
C TRP A 66 27.34 -6.00 18.32
N HIS A 67 26.33 -5.16 18.54
CA HIS A 67 26.45 -3.72 18.64
C HIS A 67 25.27 -3.10 19.41
N SER A 68 25.43 -1.85 19.81
CA SER A 68 24.34 -0.91 20.07
C SER A 68 24.25 0.07 18.90
N ASP A 69 23.04 0.53 18.57
CA ASP A 69 22.86 1.56 17.53
C ASP A 69 23.53 2.87 17.97
N ILE A 70 24.47 3.37 17.17
CA ILE A 70 25.35 4.50 17.54
C ILE A 70 24.55 5.78 17.79
N GLU A 71 23.40 5.94 17.13
CA GLU A 71 22.59 7.15 17.23
C GLU A 71 21.80 7.26 18.53
N VAL A 72 21.56 6.14 19.20
CA VAL A 72 20.58 6.02 20.30
C VAL A 72 21.08 5.11 21.43
N TRP A 73 22.38 4.80 21.48
CA TRP A 73 22.96 3.89 22.47
C TRP A 73 22.79 4.41 23.92
N ASP A 74 22.74 5.73 24.10
CA ASP A 74 22.56 6.45 25.36
C ASP A 74 21.10 6.86 25.60
N ALA A 75 20.18 6.47 24.72
CA ALA A 75 18.76 6.75 24.87
C ALA A 75 18.15 5.92 26.01
N ASN A 76 17.27 6.54 26.80
CA ASN A 76 16.48 5.80 27.78
C ASN A 76 15.47 4.87 27.07
N GLU A 77 14.90 3.92 27.81
CA GLU A 77 13.92 2.95 27.28
C GLU A 77 12.68 3.58 26.63
N THR A 78 12.38 4.85 26.93
CA THR A 78 11.28 5.62 26.35
C THR A 78 11.70 6.63 25.29
N ASP A 79 12.99 6.76 24.98
CA ASP A 79 13.48 7.82 24.08
C ASP A 79 13.60 7.36 22.62
N ALA A 80 13.94 6.09 22.39
CA ALA A 80 14.10 5.53 21.05
C ALA A 80 13.71 4.05 20.98
N ILE A 81 12.93 3.69 19.96
CA ILE A 81 12.48 2.32 19.69
C ILE A 81 12.81 1.94 18.25
N SER A 82 13.49 0.81 18.07
CA SER A 82 13.71 0.17 16.79
C SER A 82 12.64 -0.89 16.55
N VAL A 83 12.09 -0.93 15.34
CA VAL A 83 11.10 -1.89 14.85
C VAL A 83 11.73 -2.64 13.68
N TRP A 84 11.96 -3.93 13.87
CA TRP A 84 12.53 -4.82 12.86
C TRP A 84 11.46 -5.77 12.34
N ILE A 85 11.29 -5.84 11.03
CA ILE A 85 10.24 -6.64 10.37
C ILE A 85 10.90 -7.63 9.41
N GLY A 86 10.69 -8.92 9.64
CA GLY A 86 11.14 -9.98 8.73
C GLY A 86 10.39 -9.92 7.40
N LEU A 87 11.09 -9.96 6.27
CA LEU A 87 10.47 -9.85 4.93
C LEU A 87 10.56 -11.14 4.12
N GLU A 88 11.73 -11.77 4.17
CA GLU A 88 12.03 -12.96 3.39
C GLU A 88 13.05 -13.83 4.11
N ALA A 89 12.85 -15.15 4.09
CA ALA A 89 13.72 -16.14 4.72
C ALA A 89 13.99 -15.86 6.21
N THR A 90 13.02 -15.27 6.89
CA THR A 90 13.05 -15.00 8.33
C THR A 90 12.56 -16.23 9.08
N SER A 91 13.38 -16.68 10.01
CA SER A 91 13.08 -17.76 10.95
C SER A 91 13.85 -17.50 12.25
N ARG A 92 13.58 -18.27 13.31
CA ARG A 92 14.42 -18.23 14.54
C ARG A 92 15.92 -18.31 14.24
N SER A 93 16.30 -19.14 13.26
CA SER A 93 17.69 -19.34 12.80
C SER A 93 18.31 -18.17 12.02
N SER A 94 17.54 -17.15 11.63
CA SER A 94 18.01 -15.94 10.94
C SER A 94 17.61 -14.63 11.63
N SER A 95 16.95 -14.76 12.79
CA SER A 95 16.41 -13.69 13.65
C SER A 95 17.50 -12.88 14.36
N LEU A 96 17.08 -11.81 15.02
CA LEU A 96 17.92 -11.04 15.93
C LEU A 96 18.10 -11.79 17.25
N SER A 97 19.27 -11.60 17.86
CA SER A 97 19.58 -12.00 19.22
C SER A 97 19.86 -10.77 20.07
N PHE A 98 19.43 -10.81 21.33
CA PHE A 98 19.47 -9.71 22.27
C PHE A 98 20.14 -10.15 23.58
N VAL A 99 20.68 -9.19 24.32
CA VAL A 99 20.99 -9.37 25.75
C VAL A 99 19.85 -8.74 26.56
N ASP A 100 19.17 -9.56 27.36
CA ASP A 100 18.03 -9.10 28.17
C ASP A 100 18.46 -8.00 29.16
N GLY A 101 17.66 -6.94 29.26
CA GLY A 101 17.90 -5.81 30.16
C GLY A 101 19.07 -4.88 29.77
N SER A 102 19.81 -5.17 28.70
CA SER A 102 21.02 -4.41 28.32
C SER A 102 20.78 -2.92 28.05
N HIS A 103 19.58 -2.53 27.61
CA HIS A 103 19.20 -1.12 27.40
C HIS A 103 19.21 -0.26 28.68
N ARG A 104 19.26 -0.87 29.88
CA ARG A 104 19.27 -0.15 31.16
C ARG A 104 20.67 0.12 31.72
N VAL A 105 21.70 -0.41 31.04
CA VAL A 105 23.07 -0.41 31.55
C VAL A 105 23.77 0.92 31.28
N GLY A 106 23.34 1.65 30.24
CA GLY A 106 23.93 2.94 29.87
C GLY A 106 25.33 2.82 29.27
N VAL A 107 25.71 1.63 28.77
CA VAL A 107 27.00 1.34 28.13
C VAL A 107 26.73 0.64 26.81
N SER A 108 27.38 1.09 25.73
CA SER A 108 27.26 0.43 24.42
C SER A 108 28.06 -0.87 24.36
N VAL A 109 27.70 -1.79 23.46
CA VAL A 109 28.54 -2.97 23.17
C VAL A 109 29.96 -2.54 22.78
N GLN A 110 30.07 -1.50 21.95
CA GLN A 110 31.33 -0.98 21.44
C GLN A 110 32.25 -0.50 22.57
N GLU A 111 31.68 0.16 23.60
CA GLU A 111 32.42 0.56 24.79
C GLU A 111 32.83 -0.65 25.65
N ALA A 112 31.86 -1.51 25.97
CA ALA A 112 32.08 -2.68 26.82
C ALA A 112 33.09 -3.67 26.21
N ALA A 113 33.12 -3.77 24.89
CA ALA A 113 33.99 -4.64 24.11
C ALA A 113 35.16 -3.89 23.44
N SER A 114 35.53 -2.70 23.91
CA SER A 114 36.64 -1.90 23.34
C SER A 114 38.00 -2.62 23.32
N GLY A 115 38.19 -3.65 24.16
CA GLY A 115 39.37 -4.52 24.15
C GLY A 115 39.27 -5.74 23.23
N LEU A 116 38.16 -5.92 22.51
CA LEU A 116 37.92 -7.05 21.60
C LEU A 116 37.76 -6.57 20.15
N ALA A 117 38.44 -7.26 19.25
CA ALA A 117 38.22 -7.09 17.81
C ALA A 117 36.75 -7.39 17.45
N ARG A 118 36.22 -6.66 16.46
CA ARG A 118 34.79 -6.70 16.12
C ARG A 118 34.28 -8.07 15.70
N ASP A 119 35.10 -8.85 15.01
CA ASP A 119 34.83 -10.23 14.60
C ASP A 119 34.82 -11.23 15.76
N SER A 120 35.55 -10.90 16.84
CA SER A 120 35.68 -11.70 18.06
C SER A 120 34.54 -11.49 19.05
N ARG A 121 33.60 -10.57 18.76
CA ARG A 121 32.40 -10.30 19.55
C ARG A 121 31.33 -11.36 19.29
N THR A 122 31.62 -12.60 19.65
CA THR A 122 30.66 -13.73 19.57
C THR A 122 29.58 -13.61 20.64
N SER A 123 28.49 -14.36 20.49
CA SER A 123 27.41 -14.39 21.49
C SER A 123 27.91 -14.75 22.89
N ASP A 124 28.83 -15.71 23.02
CA ASP A 124 29.41 -16.09 24.31
C ASP A 124 30.27 -14.98 24.92
N ALA A 125 31.10 -14.31 24.11
CA ALA A 125 31.93 -13.20 24.56
C ALA A 125 31.07 -12.02 25.04
N ILE A 126 30.02 -11.69 24.30
CA ILE A 126 29.09 -10.62 24.65
C ILE A 126 28.27 -10.97 25.90
N LEU A 127 27.84 -12.21 26.06
CA LEU A 127 27.14 -12.65 27.26
C LEU A 127 28.04 -12.56 28.51
N GLN A 128 29.31 -12.94 28.41
CA GLN A 128 30.27 -12.79 29.51
C GLN A 128 30.48 -11.32 29.88
N LEU A 129 30.66 -10.45 28.88
CA LEU A 129 30.77 -9.01 29.09
C LEU A 129 29.50 -8.45 29.74
N ALA A 130 28.32 -8.84 29.25
CA ALA A 130 27.06 -8.43 29.83
C ALA A 130 26.93 -8.88 31.29
N ARG A 131 27.29 -10.11 31.64
CA ARG A 131 27.27 -10.55 33.05
C ARG A 131 28.19 -9.74 33.95
N SER A 132 29.32 -9.27 33.41
CA SER A 132 30.25 -8.40 34.15
C SER A 132 29.76 -6.97 34.32
N ARG A 133 28.96 -6.45 33.37
CA ARG A 133 28.54 -5.04 33.30
C ARG A 133 27.10 -4.80 33.75
N CYS A 134 26.21 -5.72 33.44
CA CYS A 134 24.76 -5.68 33.69
C CYS A 134 24.35 -6.44 34.96
N GLY A 135 25.31 -7.11 35.64
CA GLY A 135 25.05 -8.05 36.72
C GLY A 135 24.94 -9.50 36.23
N GLY A 136 25.21 -10.46 37.12
CA GLY A 136 25.37 -11.88 36.78
C GLY A 136 24.13 -12.59 36.18
N GLU A 137 22.99 -11.91 36.12
CA GLU A 137 21.72 -12.44 35.59
C GLU A 137 21.52 -12.19 34.09
N ALA A 138 22.46 -11.55 33.40
CA ALA A 138 22.34 -11.34 31.95
C ALA A 138 22.17 -12.66 31.18
N ALA A 139 21.22 -12.66 30.25
CA ALA A 139 20.86 -13.79 29.40
C ALA A 139 20.75 -13.37 27.93
N LEU A 140 21.00 -14.32 27.04
CA LEU A 140 20.75 -14.15 25.60
C LEU A 140 19.33 -14.58 25.28
N SER A 141 18.66 -13.80 24.45
CA SER A 141 17.33 -14.09 23.94
C SER A 141 17.32 -13.99 22.41
N THR A 142 16.79 -15.02 21.75
CA THR A 142 16.57 -15.03 20.29
C THR A 142 15.09 -15.31 20.07
N PRO A 143 14.27 -14.25 19.89
CA PRO A 143 12.85 -14.41 19.66
C PRO A 143 12.58 -15.22 18.40
N ASP A 144 11.52 -16.03 18.45
CA ASP A 144 10.96 -16.63 17.25
C ASP A 144 10.45 -15.52 16.31
N ALA A 145 10.81 -15.64 15.03
CA ALA A 145 10.41 -14.71 13.99
C ALA A 145 10.08 -15.48 12.71
N TRP A 146 9.22 -14.91 11.88
CA TRP A 146 8.83 -15.40 10.56
C TRP A 146 8.66 -14.21 9.61
N ASP A 147 8.45 -14.45 8.32
CA ASP A 147 8.19 -13.37 7.37
C ASP A 147 6.88 -12.65 7.73
N GLY A 148 6.95 -11.35 7.97
CA GLY A 148 5.88 -10.51 8.52
C GLY A 148 5.93 -10.32 10.03
N ALA A 149 6.78 -11.04 10.78
CA ALA A 149 6.94 -10.83 12.22
C ALA A 149 7.63 -9.50 12.52
N MET A 150 7.14 -8.80 13.54
CA MET A 150 7.68 -7.53 14.03
C MET A 150 8.36 -7.73 15.39
N LEU A 151 9.65 -7.40 15.47
CA LEU A 151 10.42 -7.35 16.72
C LEU A 151 10.68 -5.89 17.09
N MET A 152 10.39 -5.52 18.34
CA MET A 152 10.59 -4.17 18.85
C MET A 152 11.60 -4.17 20.00
N PHE A 153 12.51 -3.21 20.01
CA PHE A 153 13.53 -3.10 21.06
C PHE A 153 13.97 -1.64 21.27
N ALA A 154 14.38 -1.32 22.50
CA ALA A 154 14.89 0.00 22.85
C ALA A 154 16.28 0.26 22.25
N GLY A 155 16.60 1.52 21.92
CA GLY A 155 17.84 1.90 21.23
C GLY A 155 19.14 1.42 21.89
N GLY A 156 19.23 1.46 23.23
CA GLY A 156 20.40 0.99 23.98
C GLY A 156 20.55 -0.54 24.03
N THR A 157 19.63 -1.32 23.46
CA THR A 157 19.65 -2.78 23.54
C THR A 157 20.84 -3.35 22.77
N TRP A 158 21.63 -4.20 23.44
CA TRP A 158 22.72 -4.94 22.81
C TRP A 158 22.13 -6.04 21.95
N HIS A 159 22.46 -6.02 20.66
CA HIS A 159 21.89 -6.97 19.71
C HIS A 159 22.84 -7.33 18.58
N GLY A 160 22.62 -8.51 18.00
CA GLY A 160 23.36 -9.06 16.88
C GLY A 160 22.51 -10.07 16.11
N SER A 161 23.03 -10.64 15.04
CA SER A 161 22.37 -11.78 14.38
C SER A 161 23.37 -12.65 13.65
N LEU A 162 23.03 -13.91 13.45
CA LEU A 162 23.74 -14.83 12.58
C LEU A 162 22.71 -15.61 11.78
N ASN A 163 22.80 -15.55 10.45
CA ASN A 163 21.96 -16.39 9.60
C ASN A 163 22.54 -17.81 9.58
N THR A 164 21.98 -18.70 10.40
CA THR A 164 22.40 -20.11 10.53
C THR A 164 21.64 -21.06 9.60
N ARG A 165 20.76 -20.53 8.74
CA ARG A 165 20.06 -21.33 7.74
C ARG A 165 21.06 -21.94 6.75
N SER A 166 20.72 -23.10 6.19
CA SER A 166 21.48 -23.71 5.09
C SER A 166 21.31 -22.96 3.77
N ASP A 167 20.18 -22.29 3.59
CA ASP A 167 19.81 -21.55 2.38
C ASP A 167 18.98 -20.29 2.70
N GLY A 168 18.71 -19.49 1.68
CA GLY A 168 17.87 -18.30 1.79
C GLY A 168 18.64 -17.09 2.33
N THR A 169 18.63 -16.02 1.56
CA THR A 169 19.15 -14.73 2.00
C THR A 169 18.07 -14.04 2.83
N ARG A 170 18.33 -13.84 4.13
CA ARG A 170 17.37 -13.15 5.00
C ARG A 170 17.28 -11.69 4.59
N VAL A 171 16.07 -11.18 4.37
CA VAL A 171 15.78 -9.77 4.14
C VAL A 171 14.86 -9.27 5.25
N ALA A 172 15.19 -8.12 5.83
CA ALA A 172 14.37 -7.48 6.86
C ALA A 172 14.34 -5.96 6.69
N LEU A 173 13.23 -5.34 7.10
CA LEU A 173 13.09 -3.88 7.19
C LEU A 173 13.37 -3.45 8.64
N LEU A 174 14.23 -2.46 8.81
CA LEU A 174 14.49 -1.79 10.08
C LEU A 174 13.93 -0.38 10.03
N LEU A 175 12.98 -0.05 10.91
CA LEU A 175 12.42 1.28 11.13
C LEU A 175 12.84 1.75 12.52
N GLN A 176 13.36 2.97 12.64
CA GLN A 176 13.91 3.48 13.90
C GLN A 176 13.23 4.79 14.26
N PHE A 177 12.57 4.77 15.40
CA PHE A 177 11.75 5.84 15.92
C PHE A 177 12.40 6.46 17.16
N ALA A 178 12.10 7.74 17.39
CA ALA A 178 12.48 8.43 18.61
C ALA A 178 11.39 9.41 19.01
N ARG A 179 11.40 9.81 20.29
CA ARG A 179 10.64 10.98 20.72
C ARG A 179 11.10 12.19 19.92
N ALA A 180 10.17 13.05 19.52
CA ALA A 180 10.50 14.27 18.77
C ALA A 180 11.57 15.12 19.46
N LYS A 181 11.55 15.18 20.79
CA LYS A 181 12.53 15.93 21.59
C LYS A 181 13.93 15.31 21.69
N PHE A 182 14.11 14.07 21.23
CA PHE A 182 15.41 13.40 21.25
C PHE A 182 16.18 13.81 19.98
N ARG A 183 17.40 14.35 20.16
CA ARG A 183 18.21 14.82 19.04
C ARG A 183 18.96 13.66 18.41
N ILE A 184 18.71 13.41 17.13
CA ILE A 184 19.44 12.41 16.35
C ILE A 184 20.69 13.04 15.78
N ARG A 185 21.83 12.40 16.02
CA ARG A 185 23.16 12.88 15.62
C ARG A 185 23.71 11.99 14.51
N GLN A 186 24.40 12.61 13.57
CA GLN A 186 25.07 11.92 12.47
C GLN A 186 26.35 11.25 12.99
N PRO A 187 26.48 9.92 12.97
CA PRO A 187 27.73 9.26 13.30
C PRO A 187 28.81 9.59 12.28
N ASP A 188 30.06 9.65 12.74
CA ASP A 188 31.23 9.54 11.88
C ASP A 188 31.36 8.10 11.40
N TRP A 189 30.96 7.83 10.15
CA TRP A 189 30.99 6.48 9.59
C TRP A 189 32.40 5.88 9.48
N SER A 190 33.47 6.68 9.64
CA SER A 190 34.84 6.18 9.73
C SER A 190 35.20 5.64 11.12
N GLN A 191 34.41 5.97 12.14
CA GLN A 191 34.60 5.58 13.54
C GLN A 191 33.35 4.84 14.06
N LEU A 192 33.21 3.58 13.68
CA LEU A 192 32.08 2.73 14.07
C LEU A 192 32.25 2.02 15.42
N ASP A 193 33.37 2.25 16.10
CA ASP A 193 33.73 1.63 17.38
C ASP A 193 34.03 2.70 18.43
N TRP A 194 34.17 2.28 19.69
CA TRP A 194 34.37 3.20 20.80
C TRP A 194 35.76 3.87 20.77
N PRO A 195 35.87 5.18 21.06
CA PRO A 195 34.80 6.13 21.35
C PRO A 195 34.07 6.61 20.09
N PHE A 196 32.75 6.70 20.16
CA PHE A 196 31.94 7.21 19.05
C PHE A 196 32.25 8.68 18.77
N ARG A 197 32.20 9.03 17.49
CA ARG A 197 32.32 10.41 17.01
C ARG A 197 31.08 10.77 16.22
N PHE A 198 30.71 12.04 16.27
CA PHE A 198 29.52 12.56 15.61
C PHE A 198 29.86 13.82 14.82
N ASN A 199 29.21 14.00 13.67
CA ASN A 199 29.26 15.21 12.87
C ASN A 199 27.97 16.03 13.08
N ASP A 200 27.98 16.92 14.07
CA ASP A 200 26.80 17.71 14.42
C ASP A 200 26.42 18.79 13.37
N ASN A 201 27.25 19.00 12.35
CA ASN A 201 27.00 19.99 11.30
C ASN A 201 25.98 19.51 10.25
N VAL A 202 25.75 18.20 10.15
CA VAL A 202 24.86 17.60 9.15
C VAL A 202 23.90 16.65 9.85
N PRO A 203 22.86 17.16 10.56
CA PRO A 203 21.88 16.31 11.21
C PRO A 203 21.17 15.41 10.18
N PRO A 204 20.93 14.13 10.52
CA PRO A 204 20.15 13.22 9.68
C PRO A 204 18.75 13.76 9.41
N PRO A 205 18.17 13.48 8.23
CA PRO A 205 16.77 13.79 7.99
C PRO A 205 15.88 12.95 8.91
N VAL A 206 14.89 13.59 9.54
CA VAL A 206 13.85 12.91 10.32
C VAL A 206 12.47 13.24 9.76
N LEU A 207 11.56 12.29 9.82
CA LEU A 207 10.17 12.47 9.40
C LEU A 207 9.28 12.51 10.64
N CYS A 208 8.37 13.48 10.73
CA CYS A 208 7.41 13.56 11.83
C CYS A 208 6.24 12.61 11.57
N ILE A 209 6.17 11.50 12.31
CA ILE A 209 5.16 10.45 12.10
C ILE A 209 3.89 10.72 12.93
N SER A 210 4.05 11.34 14.11
CA SER A 210 2.94 11.63 15.02
C SER A 210 3.22 12.92 15.79
N GLY A 211 2.18 13.73 15.99
CA GLY A 211 2.25 14.94 16.80
C GLY A 211 2.83 16.16 16.06
N ASP A 212 3.46 17.07 16.81
CA ASP A 212 3.94 18.36 16.31
C ASP A 212 5.42 18.30 15.92
N SER A 213 5.71 18.59 14.64
CA SER A 213 7.06 18.63 14.09
C SER A 213 7.92 19.76 14.68
N GLU A 214 7.33 20.82 15.22
CA GLU A 214 8.07 21.93 15.82
C GLU A 214 8.90 21.49 17.03
N ILE A 215 8.43 20.48 17.77
CA ILE A 215 9.18 19.91 18.91
C ILE A 215 10.49 19.29 18.43
N ALA A 216 10.47 18.62 17.28
CA ALA A 216 11.68 18.03 16.70
C ALA A 216 12.65 19.10 16.18
N LEU A 217 12.13 20.15 15.54
CA LEU A 217 12.92 21.30 15.11
C LEU A 217 13.60 21.98 16.30
N GLN A 218 12.87 22.21 17.40
CA GLN A 218 13.40 22.82 18.62
C GLN A 218 14.48 21.96 19.31
N ALA A 219 14.40 20.63 19.17
CA ALA A 219 15.43 19.71 19.64
C ALA A 219 16.69 19.68 18.75
N GLY A 220 16.70 20.45 17.64
CA GLY A 220 17.83 20.52 16.71
C GLY A 220 17.86 19.37 15.70
N ASN A 221 16.72 18.71 15.45
CA ASN A 221 16.59 17.74 14.36
C ASN A 221 16.31 18.45 13.03
N ARG A 222 16.74 17.83 11.92
CA ARG A 222 16.38 18.26 10.57
C ARG A 222 15.11 17.54 10.13
N VAL A 223 13.97 18.17 10.33
CA VAL A 223 12.69 17.63 9.87
C VAL A 223 12.57 17.82 8.36
N VAL A 224 12.16 16.77 7.65
CA VAL A 224 11.87 16.78 6.21
C VAL A 224 10.42 16.34 5.95
N SER A 225 9.89 16.69 4.79
CA SER A 225 8.57 16.23 4.35
C SER A 225 8.62 14.76 3.89
N PRO A 226 7.55 13.98 4.11
CA PRO A 226 7.43 12.66 3.52
C PRO A 226 7.28 12.72 1.99
N PRO A 227 7.52 11.61 1.28
CA PRO A 227 7.20 11.50 -0.14
C PRO A 227 5.72 11.84 -0.42
N PRO A 228 5.42 12.48 -1.56
CA PRO A 228 4.05 12.83 -1.95
C PRO A 228 3.14 11.60 -1.95
N ALA A 229 1.89 11.76 -1.47
CA ALA A 229 0.91 10.68 -1.47
C ALA A 229 0.56 10.23 -2.90
N SER A 230 0.33 11.17 -3.82
CA SER A 230 0.17 10.86 -5.24
C SER A 230 1.55 10.73 -5.91
N PRO A 231 1.82 9.64 -6.65
CA PRO A 231 2.99 9.57 -7.53
C PRO A 231 2.86 10.58 -8.69
N PRO A 232 3.97 10.90 -9.40
CA PRO A 232 3.91 11.68 -10.63
C PRO A 232 3.28 10.86 -11.77
N SER A 233 3.00 11.54 -12.90
CA SER A 233 2.51 10.91 -14.12
C SER A 233 3.46 9.83 -14.62
N MET A 234 2.88 8.73 -15.12
CA MET A 234 3.64 7.65 -15.77
C MET A 234 4.18 8.04 -17.14
N TRP A 235 3.60 9.05 -17.79
CA TRP A 235 3.98 9.51 -19.12
C TRP A 235 5.02 10.64 -19.06
N ASP A 236 4.93 11.48 -18.03
CA ASP A 236 5.90 12.54 -17.76
C ASP A 236 6.13 12.69 -16.24
N PRO A 237 7.25 12.18 -15.71
CA PRO A 237 7.56 12.25 -14.29
C PRO A 237 7.66 13.67 -13.70
N SER A 238 7.72 14.71 -14.54
CA SER A 238 7.70 16.11 -14.10
C SER A 238 6.30 16.62 -13.74
N ILE A 239 5.25 15.89 -14.15
CA ILE A 239 3.85 16.28 -13.95
C ILE A 239 3.31 15.66 -12.66
N SER A 240 2.80 16.51 -11.77
CA SER A 240 1.99 16.08 -10.62
C SER A 240 0.56 15.79 -11.07
N LEU A 241 0.00 14.68 -10.60
CA LEU A 241 -1.36 14.28 -10.92
C LEU A 241 -2.39 15.23 -10.28
N SER A 242 -3.48 15.46 -10.99
CA SER A 242 -4.61 16.26 -10.53
C SER A 242 -5.83 15.40 -10.21
N HIS A 243 -6.77 15.97 -9.47
CA HIS A 243 -8.02 15.31 -9.15
C HIS A 243 -8.84 15.05 -10.43
N LEU A 244 -9.24 13.80 -10.68
CA LEU A 244 -10.04 13.44 -11.85
C LEU A 244 -11.52 13.75 -11.62
N PRO A 245 -12.17 14.47 -12.55
CA PRO A 245 -13.63 14.46 -12.66
C PRO A 245 -14.09 13.18 -13.40
N PRO A 246 -15.41 12.91 -13.49
CA PRO A 246 -15.93 11.83 -14.32
C PRO A 246 -15.37 11.87 -15.75
N GLN A 247 -14.92 10.71 -16.25
CA GLN A 247 -14.32 10.53 -17.56
C GLN A 247 -15.21 9.68 -18.46
N VAL A 248 -15.27 10.03 -19.74
CA VAL A 248 -15.93 9.23 -20.78
C VAL A 248 -15.09 9.35 -22.05
N HIS A 249 -14.57 8.22 -22.52
CA HIS A 249 -13.75 8.14 -23.72
C HIS A 249 -14.23 6.99 -24.60
N SER A 250 -14.60 7.30 -25.84
CA SER A 250 -14.93 6.30 -26.87
C SER A 250 -13.83 6.30 -27.92
N TRP A 251 -13.70 5.17 -28.62
CA TRP A 251 -12.78 5.05 -29.74
C TRP A 251 -13.51 4.61 -31.00
N ASP A 252 -13.01 5.05 -32.15
CA ASP A 252 -13.40 4.53 -33.46
C ASP A 252 -12.43 3.39 -33.83
N PRO A 253 -12.83 2.10 -33.72
CA PRO A 253 -11.97 1.00 -34.11
C PRO A 253 -11.83 0.92 -35.65
N PRO A 254 -10.66 0.50 -36.19
CA PRO A 254 -9.47 0.11 -35.44
C PRO A 254 -8.74 1.32 -34.83
N LEU A 255 -8.15 1.13 -33.65
CA LEU A 255 -7.26 2.11 -33.03
C LEU A 255 -6.09 2.46 -33.95
N ALA A 256 -5.54 3.67 -33.76
CA ALA A 256 -4.40 4.14 -34.52
C ALA A 256 -3.18 3.21 -34.37
N VAL A 257 -2.47 3.00 -35.47
CA VAL A 257 -1.21 2.25 -35.55
C VAL A 257 -0.08 3.26 -35.73
N ALA A 258 1.04 3.07 -35.02
CA ALA A 258 2.21 3.92 -35.17
C ALA A 258 2.76 3.87 -36.61
N PRO A 259 3.20 5.01 -37.19
CA PRO A 259 3.89 5.01 -38.46
C PRO A 259 5.15 4.13 -38.40
N GLY A 260 5.19 3.07 -39.21
CA GLY A 260 6.30 2.11 -39.21
C GLY A 260 6.13 0.90 -38.27
N GLY A 261 4.98 0.80 -37.60
CA GLY A 261 4.70 -0.26 -36.62
C GLY A 261 5.24 0.08 -35.22
N GLY A 262 5.20 -0.89 -34.32
CA GLY A 262 5.57 -0.72 -32.92
C GLY A 262 4.37 -0.64 -31.97
N TRP A 263 4.60 -0.03 -30.81
CA TRP A 263 3.60 0.28 -29.81
C TRP A 263 3.06 1.71 -29.98
N GLN A 264 1.74 1.84 -30.15
CA GLN A 264 1.04 3.13 -30.22
C GLN A 264 0.04 3.26 -29.06
N PRO A 265 0.39 3.95 -27.97
CA PRO A 265 -0.57 4.26 -26.91
C PRO A 265 -1.43 5.47 -27.26
N THR A 266 -2.65 5.46 -26.73
CA THR A 266 -3.60 6.57 -26.67
C THR A 266 -4.04 6.74 -25.22
N LEU A 267 -3.50 7.76 -24.54
CA LEU A 267 -3.89 8.09 -23.17
C LEU A 267 -5.34 8.58 -23.15
N ASN A 268 -6.20 7.93 -22.35
CA ASN A 268 -7.56 8.40 -22.12
C ASN A 268 -7.60 9.39 -20.96
N PHE A 269 -7.09 8.98 -19.81
CA PHE A 269 -7.00 9.83 -18.64
C PHE A 269 -5.91 9.33 -17.69
N GLU A 270 -5.43 10.24 -16.85
CA GLU A 270 -4.57 9.95 -15.71
C GLU A 270 -4.77 11.02 -14.64
N GLY A 271 -4.84 10.60 -13.38
CA GLY A 271 -4.91 11.50 -12.24
C GLY A 271 -5.16 10.74 -10.93
N HIS A 272 -5.69 11.42 -9.92
CA HIS A 272 -6.04 10.83 -8.62
C HIS A 272 -7.52 11.09 -8.28
N THR A 273 -8.09 10.34 -7.34
CA THR A 273 -9.40 10.61 -6.74
C THR A 273 -9.21 10.94 -5.25
N GLN A 274 -10.27 10.84 -4.44
CA GLN A 274 -10.12 10.80 -2.98
C GLN A 274 -9.71 9.41 -2.46
N ILE A 275 -9.86 8.37 -3.27
CA ILE A 275 -9.64 6.96 -2.90
C ILE A 275 -8.32 6.46 -3.49
N LEU A 276 -8.13 6.69 -4.79
CA LEU A 276 -6.98 6.25 -5.56
C LEU A 276 -5.95 7.37 -5.65
N ARG A 277 -4.74 7.11 -5.19
CA ARG A 277 -3.58 8.00 -5.34
C ARG A 277 -3.16 8.16 -6.78
N LYS A 278 -3.48 7.17 -7.60
CA LYS A 278 -3.32 7.19 -9.05
C LYS A 278 -4.34 6.27 -9.68
N ILE A 279 -4.93 6.72 -10.78
CA ILE A 279 -5.68 5.91 -11.73
C ILE A 279 -5.37 6.44 -13.13
N SER A 280 -5.07 5.55 -14.06
CA SER A 280 -4.90 5.87 -15.46
C SER A 280 -5.54 4.83 -16.35
N ALA A 281 -5.98 5.28 -17.51
CA ALA A 281 -6.47 4.43 -18.57
C ALA A 281 -5.82 4.81 -19.89
N HIS A 282 -5.41 3.81 -20.65
CA HIS A 282 -4.98 4.00 -22.02
C HIS A 282 -5.44 2.83 -22.89
N ALA A 283 -5.67 3.12 -24.17
CA ALA A 283 -5.85 2.12 -25.21
C ALA A 283 -4.63 2.12 -26.12
N SER A 284 -4.18 0.95 -26.53
CA SER A 284 -2.92 0.77 -27.23
C SER A 284 -3.05 -0.20 -28.38
N THR A 285 -2.23 0.02 -29.42
CA THR A 285 -2.05 -0.91 -30.53
C THR A 285 -0.62 -1.45 -30.53
N LEU A 286 -0.45 -2.75 -30.79
CA LEU A 286 0.83 -3.44 -30.97
C LEU A 286 0.83 -4.16 -32.31
N THR A 287 1.79 -3.84 -33.19
CA THR A 287 1.98 -4.62 -34.42
C THR A 287 2.62 -5.99 -34.13
N PRO A 288 2.48 -6.99 -35.02
CA PRO A 288 3.04 -8.33 -34.81
C PRO A 288 4.51 -8.33 -34.39
N GLY A 289 4.82 -9.05 -33.32
CA GLY A 289 6.17 -9.16 -32.74
C GLY A 289 6.56 -8.05 -31.76
N GLU A 290 5.74 -7.01 -31.60
CA GLU A 290 6.04 -5.85 -30.76
C GLU A 290 5.43 -5.97 -29.36
N PHE A 291 6.03 -5.24 -28.41
CA PHE A 291 5.63 -5.14 -27.01
C PHE A 291 5.94 -3.72 -26.47
N PRO A 292 5.24 -3.22 -25.44
CA PRO A 292 5.39 -1.85 -24.98
C PRO A 292 6.65 -1.65 -24.11
N HIS A 293 7.09 -2.69 -23.42
CA HIS A 293 8.26 -2.69 -22.54
C HIS A 293 8.71 -4.13 -22.23
N ASP A 294 9.95 -4.29 -21.80
CA ASP A 294 10.46 -5.57 -21.27
C ASP A 294 9.67 -6.00 -20.02
N LEU A 295 9.89 -7.24 -19.57
CA LEU A 295 9.32 -7.72 -18.31
C LEU A 295 9.68 -6.78 -17.16
N GLN A 296 8.67 -6.32 -16.43
CA GLN A 296 8.88 -5.42 -15.30
C GLN A 296 7.88 -5.67 -14.18
N ARG A 297 8.19 -5.09 -13.01
CA ARG A 297 7.37 -5.10 -11.81
C ARG A 297 7.16 -3.68 -11.34
N HIS A 298 5.98 -3.39 -10.83
CA HIS A 298 5.68 -2.10 -10.22
C HIS A 298 4.64 -2.23 -9.11
N SER A 299 4.54 -1.18 -8.29
CA SER A 299 3.58 -1.07 -7.19
C SER A 299 2.12 -1.00 -7.65
N ASP A 300 1.88 -0.60 -8.89
CA ASP A 300 0.54 -0.37 -9.40
C ASP A 300 -0.15 -1.72 -9.70
N GLU A 301 -1.45 -1.77 -9.47
CA GLU A 301 -2.33 -2.85 -9.92
C GLU A 301 -2.89 -2.50 -11.30
N GLU A 302 -3.11 -3.52 -12.13
CA GLU A 302 -3.50 -3.32 -13.51
C GLU A 302 -4.62 -4.28 -13.94
N LEU A 303 -5.50 -3.81 -14.82
CA LEU A 303 -6.54 -4.58 -15.49
C LEU A 303 -6.38 -4.37 -17.00
N LEU A 304 -5.99 -5.42 -17.69
CA LEU A 304 -5.79 -5.44 -19.13
C LEU A 304 -6.97 -6.14 -19.81
N LEU A 305 -7.47 -5.55 -20.90
CA LEU A 305 -8.51 -6.14 -21.74
C LEU A 305 -8.08 -6.10 -23.21
N VAL A 306 -8.09 -7.24 -23.89
CA VAL A 306 -7.85 -7.30 -25.33
C VAL A 306 -9.13 -6.90 -26.06
N LEU A 307 -9.05 -5.83 -26.86
CA LEU A 307 -10.15 -5.24 -27.62
C LEU A 307 -10.27 -5.86 -29.02
N ALA A 308 -9.13 -6.12 -29.68
CA ALA A 308 -9.09 -6.71 -31.02
C ALA A 308 -7.77 -7.48 -31.24
N GLY A 309 -7.78 -8.43 -32.18
CA GLY A 309 -6.62 -9.25 -32.52
C GLY A 309 -6.29 -10.30 -31.45
N GLU A 310 -5.07 -10.81 -31.51
CA GLU A 310 -4.51 -11.77 -30.55
C GLU A 310 -3.32 -11.15 -29.83
N ALA A 311 -3.14 -11.49 -28.56
CA ALA A 311 -2.02 -11.04 -27.74
C ALA A 311 -1.41 -12.22 -26.97
N GLU A 312 -0.17 -12.08 -26.54
CA GLU A 312 0.47 -12.97 -25.58
C GLU A 312 0.70 -12.21 -24.27
N LEU A 313 0.14 -12.72 -23.18
CA LEU A 313 0.38 -12.20 -21.84
C LEU A 313 1.55 -12.95 -21.23
N HIS A 314 2.61 -12.22 -20.89
CA HIS A 314 3.84 -12.79 -20.37
C HIS A 314 3.90 -12.61 -18.85
N TYR A 315 4.28 -13.67 -18.15
CA TYR A 315 4.43 -13.71 -16.70
C TYR A 315 5.79 -14.32 -16.33
N ALA A 316 6.44 -13.75 -15.32
CA ALA A 316 7.71 -14.26 -14.85
C ALA A 316 7.84 -14.20 -13.32
N THR A 317 8.79 -14.97 -12.78
CA THR A 317 9.17 -14.82 -11.37
C THR A 317 10.13 -13.64 -11.18
N ASP A 318 10.86 -13.26 -12.24
CA ASP A 318 11.84 -12.19 -12.23
C ASP A 318 11.88 -11.44 -13.58
N PRO A 319 12.19 -10.12 -13.63
CA PRO A 319 12.40 -9.41 -14.88
C PRO A 319 13.45 -10.06 -15.80
N ASP A 320 14.48 -10.70 -15.23
CA ASP A 320 15.56 -11.34 -15.96
C ASP A 320 15.29 -12.84 -16.25
N ASP A 321 14.05 -13.32 -16.07
CA ASP A 321 13.68 -14.71 -16.34
C ASP A 321 13.92 -15.05 -17.82
N PRO A 322 14.80 -16.02 -18.13
CA PRO A 322 15.14 -16.36 -19.51
C PRO A 322 14.00 -17.09 -20.24
N SER A 323 12.94 -17.48 -19.54
CA SER A 323 11.85 -18.29 -20.08
C SER A 323 10.50 -17.90 -19.45
N PRO A 324 10.02 -16.67 -19.69
CA PRO A 324 8.73 -16.24 -19.18
C PRO A 324 7.61 -17.14 -19.69
N GLN A 325 6.59 -17.33 -18.86
CA GLN A 325 5.36 -17.98 -19.27
C GLN A 325 4.60 -17.05 -20.21
N ALA A 326 4.25 -17.53 -21.40
CA ALA A 326 3.38 -16.82 -22.33
C ALA A 326 1.99 -17.50 -22.42
N ILE A 327 0.92 -16.71 -22.33
CA ILE A 327 -0.46 -17.17 -22.50
C ILE A 327 -1.08 -16.41 -23.67
N ARG A 328 -1.37 -17.10 -24.77
CA ARG A 328 -2.06 -16.51 -25.92
C ARG A 328 -3.53 -16.29 -25.62
N VAL A 329 -4.03 -15.11 -25.93
CA VAL A 329 -5.38 -14.62 -25.68
C VAL A 329 -5.91 -13.87 -26.91
N ALA A 330 -7.22 -13.73 -27.01
CA ALA A 330 -7.90 -13.04 -28.10
C ALA A 330 -8.80 -11.91 -27.58
N ALA A 331 -9.39 -11.15 -28.50
CA ALA A 331 -10.40 -10.14 -28.19
C ALA A 331 -11.48 -10.67 -27.22
N GLY A 332 -11.82 -9.87 -26.21
CA GLY A 332 -12.75 -10.25 -25.15
C GLY A 332 -12.11 -11.01 -23.98
N ASN A 333 -10.82 -11.36 -24.06
CA ASN A 333 -10.07 -11.82 -22.88
C ASN A 333 -9.52 -10.65 -22.06
N PHE A 334 -9.52 -10.82 -20.74
CA PHE A 334 -8.96 -9.83 -19.82
C PHE A 334 -8.13 -10.49 -18.71
N ALA A 335 -7.22 -9.74 -18.13
CA ALA A 335 -6.35 -10.16 -17.04
C ALA A 335 -6.23 -9.06 -15.98
N TYR A 336 -6.16 -9.48 -14.72
CA TYR A 336 -5.83 -8.63 -13.59
C TYR A 336 -4.39 -8.94 -13.16
N TYR A 337 -3.58 -7.90 -12.98
CA TYR A 337 -2.22 -7.99 -12.47
C TYR A 337 -2.18 -7.41 -11.06
N PRO A 338 -2.05 -8.26 -10.03
CA PRO A 338 -1.73 -7.80 -8.69
C PRO A 338 -0.41 -7.01 -8.68
N SER A 339 -0.31 -6.07 -7.73
CA SER A 339 0.92 -5.30 -7.47
C SER A 339 2.18 -6.21 -7.42
N TYR A 340 3.25 -5.79 -8.09
CA TYR A 340 4.52 -6.51 -8.28
C TYR A 340 4.45 -7.84 -9.03
N THR A 341 3.37 -8.11 -9.76
CA THR A 341 3.39 -9.16 -10.80
C THR A 341 4.41 -8.79 -11.86
N CYS A 342 5.36 -9.69 -12.17
CA CYS A 342 6.30 -9.45 -13.26
C CYS A 342 5.64 -9.83 -14.58
N HIS A 343 5.42 -8.85 -15.46
CA HIS A 343 4.63 -9.08 -16.67
C HIS A 343 5.00 -8.15 -17.82
N THR A 344 4.59 -8.56 -19.02
CA THR A 344 4.47 -7.72 -20.22
C THR A 344 3.40 -8.31 -21.15
N ILE A 345 3.07 -7.59 -22.22
CA ILE A 345 2.17 -8.04 -23.28
C ILE A 345 2.88 -7.88 -24.62
N SER A 346 2.72 -8.86 -25.52
CA SER A 346 3.15 -8.72 -26.91
C SER A 346 2.02 -9.06 -27.88
N CYS A 347 2.16 -8.59 -29.12
CA CYS A 347 1.44 -9.17 -30.25
C CYS A 347 2.24 -10.37 -30.77
N PRO A 348 1.64 -11.56 -30.99
CA PRO A 348 2.36 -12.71 -31.54
C PRO A 348 3.05 -12.35 -32.85
N ALA A 349 4.29 -12.81 -33.05
CA ALA A 349 5.04 -12.53 -34.28
C ALA A 349 4.40 -13.15 -35.53
N ASP A 350 3.60 -14.20 -35.36
CA ASP A 350 2.83 -14.86 -36.41
C ASP A 350 1.41 -14.31 -36.59
N ALA A 351 1.03 -13.27 -35.84
CA ALA A 351 -0.27 -12.63 -35.98
C ALA A 351 -0.39 -11.91 -37.34
N THR A 352 -1.58 -11.97 -37.93
CA THR A 352 -1.88 -11.32 -39.22
C THR A 352 -2.37 -9.88 -39.05
N GLU A 353 -2.86 -9.54 -37.86
CA GLU A 353 -3.43 -8.24 -37.53
C GLU A 353 -2.81 -7.72 -36.22
N PRO A 354 -2.74 -6.39 -36.01
CA PRO A 354 -2.30 -5.80 -34.75
C PRO A 354 -3.18 -6.21 -33.56
N ALA A 355 -2.57 -6.37 -32.40
CA ALA A 355 -3.29 -6.50 -31.13
C ALA A 355 -3.71 -5.10 -30.66
N GLN A 356 -4.97 -4.95 -30.26
CA GLN A 356 -5.47 -3.74 -29.62
C GLN A 356 -5.94 -4.08 -28.21
N TYR A 357 -5.51 -3.32 -27.22
CA TYR A 357 -5.86 -3.57 -25.82
C TYR A 357 -6.13 -2.26 -25.09
N MET A 358 -6.81 -2.39 -23.96
CA MET A 358 -6.99 -1.33 -22.99
C MET A 358 -6.33 -1.74 -21.68
N MET A 359 -5.69 -0.79 -21.03
CA MET A 359 -5.10 -0.96 -19.70
C MET A 359 -5.72 0.06 -18.76
N LEU A 360 -6.25 -0.43 -17.64
CA LEU A 360 -6.57 0.38 -16.47
C LEU A 360 -5.52 0.11 -15.40
N ARG A 361 -4.93 1.14 -14.83
CA ARG A 361 -3.81 1.03 -13.88
C ARG A 361 -4.05 1.93 -12.69
N TRP A 362 -3.90 1.40 -11.47
CA TRP A 362 -4.16 2.17 -10.25
C TRP A 362 -3.18 1.91 -9.12
N ASN A 363 -3.15 2.86 -8.19
CA ASN A 363 -2.50 2.75 -6.90
C ASN A 363 -3.35 3.46 -5.84
N ALA A 364 -3.36 2.90 -4.63
CA ALA A 364 -4.05 3.48 -3.48
C ALA A 364 -3.15 3.40 -2.24
N ARG A 365 -3.58 4.04 -1.16
CA ARG A 365 -2.92 3.87 0.14
C ARG A 365 -2.93 2.36 0.49
N PRO A 366 -1.79 1.76 0.88
CA PRO A 366 -1.79 0.33 1.18
C PRO A 366 -2.72 -0.02 2.34
N ALA A 367 -3.51 -1.08 2.18
CA ALA A 367 -4.30 -1.65 3.25
C ALA A 367 -3.40 -2.57 4.11
N TRP A 368 -3.09 -2.14 5.34
CA TRP A 368 -2.27 -2.91 6.27
C TRP A 368 -3.13 -3.92 7.05
N GLY A 369 -2.69 -5.19 7.09
CA GLY A 369 -3.39 -6.21 7.86
C GLY A 369 -2.94 -7.63 7.52
N PRO A 370 -3.46 -8.65 8.24
CA PRO A 370 -3.20 -10.04 7.90
C PRO A 370 -3.72 -10.33 6.49
N LYS A 371 -2.87 -10.93 5.64
CA LYS A 371 -3.32 -11.47 4.36
C LYS A 371 -4.35 -12.54 4.63
N THR A 372 -5.59 -12.31 4.21
CA THR A 372 -6.61 -13.35 4.21
C THR A 372 -6.34 -14.27 3.01
N THR A 373 -6.75 -15.54 3.07
CA THR A 373 -6.71 -16.46 1.92
C THR A 373 -7.58 -16.00 0.74
N ALA A 374 -8.28 -14.88 0.87
CA ALA A 374 -9.13 -14.25 -0.13
C ALA A 374 -8.43 -13.13 -0.91
N THR A 375 -7.12 -12.85 -0.68
CA THR A 375 -6.42 -11.85 -1.50
C THR A 375 -6.40 -12.29 -2.96
N LEU A 376 -6.82 -11.39 -3.86
CA LEU A 376 -6.86 -11.68 -5.28
C LEU A 376 -5.43 -11.80 -5.84
N ILE A 377 -5.04 -13.04 -6.17
CA ILE A 377 -3.70 -13.39 -6.68
C ILE A 377 -3.76 -14.21 -7.98
N ARG A 378 -4.91 -14.21 -8.67
CA ARG A 378 -5.09 -15.03 -9.88
C ARG A 378 -4.29 -14.43 -11.05
N GLN A 379 -3.50 -15.28 -11.70
CA GLN A 379 -2.68 -14.89 -12.87
C GLN A 379 -3.14 -15.55 -14.17
N ARG A 380 -4.38 -16.05 -14.23
CA ARG A 380 -4.95 -16.59 -15.47
C ARG A 380 -5.97 -15.61 -16.05
N PRO A 381 -5.97 -15.40 -17.38
CA PRO A 381 -6.96 -14.55 -18.02
C PRO A 381 -8.36 -15.17 -17.92
N TRP A 382 -9.36 -14.32 -18.05
CA TRP A 382 -10.77 -14.69 -18.21
C TRP A 382 -11.21 -14.46 -19.66
N SER A 383 -12.34 -15.06 -20.03
CA SER A 383 -13.05 -14.82 -21.29
C SER A 383 -14.37 -14.15 -20.97
N LEU A 384 -14.56 -12.88 -21.38
CA LEU A 384 -15.82 -12.17 -21.09
C LEU A 384 -17.01 -12.78 -21.84
N HIS A 385 -16.78 -13.40 -22.99
CA HIS A 385 -17.83 -14.11 -23.74
C HIS A 385 -18.55 -15.15 -22.89
N ASP A 386 -17.84 -15.81 -21.98
CA ASP A 386 -18.40 -16.84 -21.09
C ASP A 386 -19.01 -16.27 -19.80
N LEU A 387 -18.78 -14.97 -19.55
CA LEU A 387 -19.13 -14.28 -18.30
C LEU A 387 -20.28 -13.28 -18.48
N PHE A 388 -20.69 -12.98 -19.71
CA PHE A 388 -21.86 -12.13 -19.93
C PHE A 388 -23.14 -12.93 -19.67
N PRO A 389 -23.94 -12.53 -18.66
CA PRO A 389 -25.16 -13.26 -18.35
C PRO A 389 -26.19 -13.04 -19.45
N ALA A 390 -26.89 -14.09 -19.85
CA ALA A 390 -28.07 -13.97 -20.69
C ALA A 390 -29.15 -13.17 -19.95
N THR A 391 -29.82 -12.26 -20.65
CA THR A 391 -30.96 -11.53 -20.10
C THR A 391 -32.26 -12.26 -20.44
N GLY A 392 -33.26 -12.20 -19.55
CA GLY A 392 -34.63 -12.64 -19.85
C GLY A 392 -35.54 -11.50 -20.32
N ARG A 393 -35.18 -10.26 -19.98
CA ARG A 393 -35.67 -8.92 -20.35
C ARG A 393 -35.09 -7.96 -19.31
N GLY A 394 -34.30 -6.97 -19.73
CA GLY A 394 -33.84 -5.92 -18.82
C GLY A 394 -32.33 -5.90 -18.60
N PHE A 395 -31.93 -6.11 -17.35
CA PHE A 395 -30.56 -5.96 -16.86
C PHE A 395 -30.14 -7.24 -16.15
N ALA A 396 -28.94 -7.76 -16.43
CA ALA A 396 -28.34 -8.87 -15.70
C ALA A 396 -26.85 -8.60 -15.46
N SER A 397 -26.36 -8.99 -14.28
CA SER A 397 -24.96 -8.86 -13.88
C SER A 397 -24.45 -10.19 -13.32
N GLN A 398 -23.19 -10.51 -13.62
CA GLN A 398 -22.49 -11.70 -13.17
C GLN A 398 -21.19 -11.27 -12.48
N LEU A 399 -21.09 -11.59 -11.18
CA LEU A 399 -19.85 -11.46 -10.42
C LEU A 399 -18.76 -12.30 -11.10
N ILE A 400 -17.61 -11.68 -11.36
CA ILE A 400 -16.43 -12.35 -11.89
C ILE A 400 -15.49 -12.70 -10.76
N GLU A 401 -15.13 -11.70 -9.94
CA GLU A 401 -14.20 -11.85 -8.84
C GLU A 401 -14.39 -10.69 -7.86
N GLU A 402 -14.22 -10.93 -6.56
CA GLU A 402 -14.17 -9.87 -5.56
C GLU A 402 -13.28 -10.24 -4.37
N GLY A 403 -12.66 -9.24 -3.74
CA GLY A 403 -11.83 -9.47 -2.57
C GLY A 403 -10.78 -8.39 -2.32
N PRO A 404 -10.03 -8.49 -1.21
CA PRO A 404 -8.93 -7.58 -0.94
C PRO A 404 -7.80 -7.76 -1.96
N THR A 405 -7.14 -6.66 -2.32
CA THR A 405 -5.92 -6.62 -3.12
C THR A 405 -4.76 -6.06 -2.29
N THR A 406 -3.62 -5.74 -2.91
CA THR A 406 -2.52 -5.06 -2.20
C THR A 406 -2.87 -3.59 -1.95
N CYS A 407 -3.58 -2.98 -2.90
CA CYS A 407 -3.96 -1.57 -2.83
C CYS A 407 -5.34 -1.35 -2.18
N LEU A 408 -6.26 -2.31 -2.27
CA LEU A 408 -7.67 -2.11 -1.94
C LEU A 408 -8.16 -3.12 -0.88
N PRO A 409 -8.87 -2.67 0.17
CA PRO A 409 -9.63 -3.56 1.04
C PRO A 409 -10.64 -4.42 0.29
N HIS A 410 -11.21 -3.90 -0.80
CA HIS A 410 -12.14 -4.63 -1.65
C HIS A 410 -12.10 -4.10 -3.09
N LEU A 411 -11.79 -4.99 -4.03
CA LEU A 411 -12.00 -4.82 -5.46
C LEU A 411 -13.19 -5.70 -5.84
N HIS A 412 -14.16 -5.18 -6.58
CA HIS A 412 -15.29 -5.94 -7.09
C HIS A 412 -15.33 -5.84 -8.62
N LEU A 413 -15.33 -6.99 -9.29
CA LEU A 413 -15.36 -7.11 -10.75
C LEU A 413 -16.60 -7.87 -11.19
N HIS A 414 -17.39 -7.30 -12.09
CA HIS A 414 -18.55 -7.97 -12.66
C HIS A 414 -18.76 -7.64 -14.15
N ALA A 415 -19.36 -8.57 -14.87
CA ALA A 415 -19.79 -8.40 -16.26
C ALA A 415 -21.31 -8.22 -16.31
N SER A 416 -21.79 -7.25 -17.08
CA SER A 416 -23.21 -6.95 -17.19
C SER A 416 -23.69 -6.93 -18.64
N THR A 417 -24.94 -7.38 -18.84
CA THR A 417 -25.68 -7.27 -20.10
C THR A 417 -26.96 -6.49 -19.86
N VAL A 418 -27.22 -5.49 -20.72
CA VAL A 418 -28.36 -4.58 -20.59
C VAL A 418 -29.10 -4.47 -21.93
N GLU A 419 -30.37 -4.88 -21.93
CA GLU A 419 -31.25 -4.80 -23.09
C GLU A 419 -31.67 -3.36 -23.42
N CYS A 420 -31.99 -3.12 -24.68
CA CYS A 420 -32.48 -1.83 -25.16
C CYS A 420 -33.61 -1.28 -24.26
N GLY A 421 -33.51 -0.01 -23.88
CA GLY A 421 -34.46 0.68 -23.02
C GLY A 421 -34.30 0.40 -21.52
N SER A 422 -33.41 -0.51 -21.13
CA SER A 422 -33.18 -0.92 -19.74
C SER A 422 -31.87 -0.36 -19.19
N GLY A 423 -31.69 -0.44 -17.86
CA GLY A 423 -30.52 0.10 -17.18
C GLY A 423 -30.85 0.50 -15.74
N TYR A 424 -30.09 1.45 -15.20
CA TYR A 424 -30.27 1.97 -13.84
C TYR A 424 -30.27 3.51 -13.83
N PRO A 425 -31.04 4.14 -12.92
CA PRO A 425 -31.12 5.59 -12.80
C PRO A 425 -29.80 6.19 -12.29
N ALA A 426 -29.66 7.50 -12.44
CA ALA A 426 -28.52 8.22 -11.90
C ALA A 426 -28.46 8.11 -10.37
N HIS A 427 -27.29 7.75 -9.84
CA HIS A 427 -26.97 7.63 -8.41
C HIS A 427 -25.50 7.95 -8.16
N GLU A 428 -25.10 8.02 -6.89
CA GLU A 428 -23.72 8.24 -6.45
C GLU A 428 -23.29 7.07 -5.57
N ASP A 429 -22.04 6.65 -5.71
CA ASP A 429 -21.44 5.60 -4.89
C ASP A 429 -20.38 6.18 -3.94
N GLU A 430 -20.11 5.47 -2.84
CA GLU A 430 -19.04 5.80 -1.89
C GLU A 430 -17.65 5.29 -2.35
N TYR A 431 -17.58 4.69 -3.54
CA TYR A 431 -16.39 4.09 -4.16
C TYR A 431 -16.20 4.59 -5.60
N ASP A 432 -14.98 4.47 -6.13
CA ASP A 432 -14.73 4.77 -7.54
C ASP A 432 -15.24 3.63 -8.43
N VAL A 433 -15.76 3.95 -9.62
CA VAL A 433 -16.31 2.98 -10.58
C VAL A 433 -15.66 3.16 -11.96
N GLY A 434 -15.02 2.11 -12.47
CA GLY A 434 -14.58 2.01 -13.86
C GLY A 434 -15.51 1.11 -14.67
N ILE A 435 -15.94 1.55 -15.85
CA ILE A 435 -16.81 0.79 -16.76
C ILE A 435 -16.14 0.71 -18.13
N VAL A 436 -15.99 -0.50 -18.66
CA VAL A 436 -15.49 -0.76 -20.01
C VAL A 436 -16.63 -1.28 -20.86
N LEU A 437 -17.15 -0.44 -21.74
CA LEU A 437 -18.22 -0.77 -22.67
C LEU A 437 -17.65 -1.48 -23.90
N LEU A 438 -18.12 -2.69 -24.17
CA LEU A 438 -17.59 -3.59 -25.20
C LEU A 438 -18.54 -3.78 -26.38
N GLU A 439 -19.85 -3.80 -26.11
CA GLU A 439 -20.87 -3.91 -27.16
C GLU A 439 -22.00 -2.92 -26.89
N GLY A 440 -22.68 -2.51 -27.96
CA GLY A 440 -23.88 -1.69 -27.91
C GLY A 440 -23.63 -0.19 -27.72
N THR A 441 -24.71 0.52 -27.44
CA THR A 441 -24.72 1.96 -27.17
C THR A 441 -25.51 2.22 -25.90
N ILE A 442 -24.94 3.04 -25.03
CA ILE A 442 -25.59 3.46 -23.79
C ILE A 442 -25.84 4.97 -23.81
N GLU A 443 -26.85 5.39 -23.06
CA GLU A 443 -27.05 6.76 -22.63
C GLU A 443 -26.61 6.86 -21.17
N THR A 444 -25.70 7.80 -20.87
CA THR A 444 -25.27 8.13 -19.52
C THR A 444 -25.30 9.64 -19.34
N LEU A 445 -25.99 10.11 -18.30
CA LEU A 445 -26.15 11.55 -17.98
C LEU A 445 -26.51 12.41 -19.21
N GLY A 446 -27.40 11.91 -20.07
CA GLY A 446 -27.84 12.60 -21.29
C GLY A 446 -26.86 12.58 -22.47
N LYS A 447 -25.78 11.78 -22.40
CA LYS A 447 -24.83 11.57 -23.49
C LYS A 447 -24.92 10.14 -24.03
N HIS A 448 -24.96 9.99 -25.35
CA HIS A 448 -24.80 8.69 -26.00
C HIS A 448 -23.32 8.33 -26.08
N VAL A 449 -23.00 7.09 -25.70
CA VAL A 449 -21.65 6.53 -25.67
C VAL A 449 -21.71 5.19 -26.41
N HIS A 450 -20.85 5.04 -27.42
CA HIS A 450 -20.79 3.87 -28.27
C HIS A 450 -19.58 3.01 -27.90
N ALA A 451 -19.73 1.69 -27.97
CA ALA A 451 -18.63 0.77 -27.76
C ALA A 451 -17.63 0.78 -28.95
N PRO A 452 -16.33 0.55 -28.70
CA PRO A 452 -15.71 0.41 -27.39
C PRO A 452 -15.58 1.77 -26.68
N ALA A 453 -15.74 1.78 -25.35
CA ALA A 453 -15.53 2.96 -24.53
C ALA A 453 -15.07 2.63 -23.11
N ILE A 454 -14.41 3.58 -22.46
CA ILE A 454 -14.16 3.57 -21.03
C ILE A 454 -14.82 4.77 -20.35
N LEU A 455 -15.50 4.48 -19.24
CA LEU A 455 -16.05 5.47 -18.34
C LEU A 455 -15.39 5.29 -16.98
N PHE A 456 -15.17 6.39 -16.27
CA PHE A 456 -14.67 6.36 -14.90
C PHE A 456 -15.39 7.41 -14.06
N HIS A 457 -15.94 6.99 -12.93
CA HIS A 457 -16.74 7.79 -12.03
C HIS A 457 -16.09 7.76 -10.65
N PRO A 458 -15.44 8.86 -10.22
CA PRO A 458 -14.94 8.98 -8.86
C PRO A 458 -16.07 8.88 -7.83
N ALA A 459 -15.76 8.41 -6.63
CA ALA A 459 -16.69 8.36 -5.51
C ALA A 459 -17.37 9.72 -5.26
N GLY A 460 -18.67 9.68 -4.98
CA GLY A 460 -19.51 10.87 -4.79
C GLY A 460 -19.84 11.62 -6.08
N THR A 461 -19.61 11.01 -7.26
CA THR A 461 -20.04 11.59 -8.54
C THR A 461 -21.23 10.82 -9.12
N ALA A 462 -22.22 11.56 -9.62
CA ALA A 462 -23.43 10.96 -10.16
C ALA A 462 -23.12 10.19 -11.46
N HIS A 463 -23.66 8.99 -11.60
CA HIS A 463 -23.62 8.21 -12.83
C HIS A 463 -24.86 7.34 -12.96
N GLY A 464 -25.20 7.01 -14.19
CA GLY A 464 -26.38 6.22 -14.55
C GLY A 464 -26.20 5.68 -15.95
N LEU A 465 -26.88 4.59 -16.29
CA LEU A 465 -26.68 3.94 -17.58
C LEU A 465 -28.01 3.39 -18.08
N LYS A 466 -28.29 3.62 -19.36
CA LYS A 466 -29.41 3.00 -20.07
C LYS A 466 -28.95 2.53 -21.45
N ALA A 467 -29.20 1.29 -21.83
CA ALA A 467 -28.92 0.83 -23.19
C ALA A 467 -29.93 1.44 -24.18
N VAL A 468 -29.45 1.92 -25.32
CA VAL A 468 -30.28 2.59 -26.34
C VAL A 468 -30.12 2.02 -27.76
N SER A 469 -29.15 1.14 -27.99
CA SER A 469 -29.03 0.39 -29.26
C SER A 469 -30.04 -0.76 -29.35
N GLU A 470 -30.32 -1.23 -30.57
CA GLU A 470 -31.15 -2.42 -30.79
C GLU A 470 -30.52 -3.69 -30.20
N SER A 471 -29.19 -3.85 -30.36
CA SER A 471 -28.42 -4.90 -29.70
C SER A 471 -28.16 -4.56 -28.23
N PRO A 472 -28.07 -5.57 -27.33
CA PRO A 472 -27.75 -5.34 -25.92
C PRO A 472 -26.42 -4.63 -25.73
N ALA A 473 -26.33 -3.81 -24.69
CA ALA A 473 -25.06 -3.28 -24.22
C ALA A 473 -24.37 -4.29 -23.30
N ARG A 474 -23.08 -4.52 -23.50
CA ARG A 474 -22.26 -5.41 -22.66
C ARG A 474 -21.02 -4.69 -22.16
N TYR A 475 -20.76 -4.79 -20.86
CA TYR A 475 -19.65 -4.06 -20.24
C TYR A 475 -19.09 -4.77 -19.01
N LEU A 476 -17.80 -4.54 -18.78
CA LEU A 476 -17.07 -4.93 -17.57
C LEU A 476 -17.06 -3.76 -16.58
N VAL A 477 -17.27 -4.02 -15.30
CA VAL A 477 -17.19 -3.03 -14.22
C VAL A 477 -16.10 -3.42 -13.24
N ALA A 478 -15.35 -2.41 -12.80
CA ALA A 478 -14.45 -2.49 -11.65
C ALA A 478 -14.85 -1.44 -10.61
N GLU A 479 -15.13 -1.86 -9.39
CA GLU A 479 -15.44 -0.99 -8.27
C GLU A 479 -14.26 -0.99 -7.28
N PHE A 480 -13.76 0.19 -6.96
CA PHE A 480 -12.56 0.38 -6.15
C PHE A 480 -12.94 0.89 -4.76
N HIS A 481 -13.05 -0.03 -3.81
CA HIS A 481 -13.48 0.29 -2.45
C HIS A 481 -12.27 0.50 -1.55
N HIS A 482 -12.05 1.75 -1.15
CA HIS A 482 -11.08 2.12 -0.12
C HIS A 482 -11.56 3.40 0.58
N PRO A 483 -11.38 3.55 1.91
CA PRO A 483 -11.64 4.83 2.58
C PRO A 483 -10.88 5.99 1.91
N PRO A 484 -11.42 7.23 1.94
CA PRO A 484 -10.69 8.39 1.42
C PRO A 484 -9.29 8.52 2.05
N ASP A 485 -8.28 8.81 1.24
CA ASP A 485 -6.93 9.05 1.72
C ASP A 485 -6.83 10.48 2.28
N PRO A 486 -6.61 10.66 3.60
CA PRO A 486 -6.52 11.98 4.21
C PRO A 486 -5.32 12.81 3.74
N GLU A 487 -4.33 12.19 3.07
CA GLU A 487 -3.17 12.90 2.53
C GLU A 487 -3.37 13.41 1.09
N LEU A 488 -4.48 13.05 0.43
CA LEU A 488 -4.85 13.61 -0.86
C LEU A 488 -5.63 14.93 -0.66
N PRO A 489 -5.42 15.93 -1.52
CA PRO A 489 -6.19 17.17 -1.45
C PRO A 489 -7.65 16.89 -1.80
N PRO A 490 -8.62 17.52 -1.11
CA PRO A 490 -10.03 17.43 -1.48
C PRO A 490 -10.27 18.00 -2.89
N PRO A 491 -11.37 17.64 -3.56
CA PRO A 491 -11.69 18.17 -4.88
C PRO A 491 -11.83 19.70 -4.80
N HIS A 492 -11.26 20.43 -5.77
CA HIS A 492 -11.17 21.90 -5.78
C HIS A 492 -12.52 22.65 -5.78
N ASP A 493 -13.66 21.96 -5.82
CA ASP A 493 -15.01 22.55 -5.74
C ASP A 493 -15.78 22.25 -4.44
N SER A 494 -15.11 21.64 -3.45
CA SER A 494 -15.68 21.48 -2.11
C SER A 494 -15.57 22.78 -1.33
N ARG A 495 -16.46 23.75 -1.60
CA ARG A 495 -16.75 24.77 -0.60
C ARG A 495 -17.07 24.03 0.71
N PRO A 496 -16.44 24.37 1.83
CA PRO A 496 -16.74 23.70 3.09
C PRO A 496 -18.19 24.03 3.44
N CYS A 497 -19.09 23.06 3.29
CA CYS A 497 -20.37 23.12 3.97
C CYS A 497 -20.03 23.15 5.47
N PHE A 498 -20.24 24.32 6.04
CA PHE A 498 -19.96 24.71 7.42
C PHE A 498 -20.06 23.54 8.41
N ARG A 499 -18.98 23.35 9.18
CA ARG A 499 -19.09 22.80 10.53
C ARG A 499 -20.13 23.64 11.29
N SER A 500 -21.26 23.05 11.63
CA SER A 500 -22.08 23.56 12.74
C SER A 500 -21.69 22.82 14.02
N PRO A 501 -21.47 23.55 15.12
CA PRO A 501 -21.01 22.96 16.37
C PRO A 501 -22.08 22.07 16.99
N ARG A 502 -21.63 21.00 17.64
CA ARG A 502 -22.44 20.25 18.62
C ARG A 502 -23.03 21.28 19.60
N HIS A 503 -24.35 21.26 19.81
CA HIS A 503 -25.07 21.40 21.09
C HIS A 503 -26.59 21.38 20.86
N GLY A 504 -27.29 20.48 21.56
CA GLY A 504 -28.61 20.78 22.12
C GLY A 504 -29.88 20.30 21.40
N ILE A 505 -30.51 19.29 22.03
CA ILE A 505 -31.97 19.14 22.21
C ILE A 505 -32.81 18.78 20.98
N TRP A 506 -33.16 17.50 20.87
CA TRP A 506 -34.48 17.09 20.34
C TRP A 506 -35.04 15.94 21.18
N ASN A 507 -36.14 16.23 21.88
CA ASN A 507 -37.01 15.29 22.57
C ASN A 507 -37.56 14.26 21.57
N ARG A 508 -37.33 12.97 21.84
CA ARG A 508 -38.10 11.88 21.21
C ARG A 508 -39.46 11.77 21.92
N THR A 509 -40.51 12.27 21.28
CA THR A 509 -41.89 11.88 21.57
C THR A 509 -42.13 10.44 21.11
N ARG A 510 -42.49 9.56 22.05
CA ARG A 510 -42.96 8.19 21.79
C ARG A 510 -44.37 8.19 21.19
N PRO A 511 -44.73 7.17 20.37
CA PRO A 511 -46.12 6.95 20.00
C PRO A 511 -46.90 6.21 21.10
N SER A 512 -48.20 6.46 21.07
CA SER A 512 -49.27 6.17 22.03
C SER A 512 -49.59 4.70 22.29
N ARG A 513 -50.07 4.42 23.52
CA ARG A 513 -51.10 3.40 23.78
C ARG A 513 -52.03 3.83 24.94
N ASP A 514 -53.26 4.15 24.55
CA ASP A 514 -54.55 3.92 25.20
C ASP A 514 -54.94 4.48 26.59
N ARG A 515 -55.96 5.37 26.50
CA ARG A 515 -57.29 5.38 27.16
C ARG A 515 -57.53 6.19 28.45
N LEU A 516 -58.38 7.22 28.24
CA LEU A 516 -59.68 7.50 28.89
C LEU A 516 -59.72 7.69 30.42
N SER A 517 -59.98 8.95 30.79
CA SER A 517 -61.00 9.41 31.76
C SER A 517 -61.36 8.48 32.93
N ALA A 518 -61.15 8.95 34.16
CA ALA A 518 -62.14 9.78 34.87
C ALA A 518 -61.79 9.88 36.36
N SER A 519 -62.01 11.06 36.91
CA SER A 519 -62.11 11.31 38.34
C SER A 519 -63.25 10.51 38.98
N LEU A 520 -63.02 9.93 40.16
CA LEU A 520 -63.75 10.22 41.41
C LEU A 520 -63.65 9.05 42.40
N ARG A 521 -63.10 9.39 43.57
CA ARG A 521 -63.50 9.03 44.94
C ARG A 521 -63.91 7.58 45.26
N SER A 522 -63.25 7.16 46.35
CA SER A 522 -63.64 6.17 47.34
C SER A 522 -63.37 4.72 46.94
N TRP A 523 -62.38 4.12 47.59
CA TRP A 523 -62.63 3.20 48.69
C TRP A 523 -61.29 2.74 49.28
N TRP A 524 -61.15 2.92 50.60
CA TRP A 524 -60.47 2.03 51.56
C TRP A 524 -59.05 1.53 51.20
N GLN A 525 -58.03 1.99 51.93
CA GLN A 525 -57.52 1.32 53.13
C GLN A 525 -57.24 -0.18 52.92
N GLN A 526 -56.03 -0.57 53.33
CA GLN A 526 -55.48 -1.94 53.41
C GLN A 526 -54.70 -2.33 52.15
N LEU A 527 -53.40 -2.66 52.17
CA LEU A 527 -52.61 -3.22 53.26
C LEU A 527 -51.14 -3.40 52.78
N TRP A 528 -50.17 -3.15 53.66
CA TRP A 528 -48.73 -3.56 53.64
C TRP A 528 -47.81 -2.82 52.62
N LEU A 529 -46.87 -1.93 52.99
CA LEU A 529 -45.81 -1.95 54.02
C LEU A 529 -44.95 -3.24 54.04
N ASN A 530 -43.65 -3.01 53.87
CA ASN A 530 -42.49 -3.86 54.19
C ASN A 530 -42.11 -4.98 53.20
N ARG A 531 -41.09 -4.69 52.38
CA ARG A 531 -39.75 -5.28 52.54
C ARG A 531 -38.68 -4.39 51.92
#